data_AF-A0A1P8M783-F1
#
_entry.id   AF-A0A1P8M783-F1
#
_cell.length_a   1.000
_cell.length_b   1.000
_cell.length_c   1.000
_cell.angle_alpha   90.00
_cell.angle_beta   90.00
_cell.angle_gamma   90.00
#
_symmetry.space_group_name_H-M   'P 1'
#
loop_
_entity.id
_entity.type
_entity.pdbx_description
1 polymer ?
#
loop_
_entity_poly.entity_id
_entity_poly.type
_entity_poly.pdbx_seq_one_letter_code
_entity_poly.pdbx_strand_id
1 'polypeptide(L)'
;MDARTQDYRRLRRAVTECVNAHDLLGVLDDAPPDEYDPEIEDFTRLIAKGQPMTPEVVAGVCHKWFGDSKKPTPRITALANDLRRVQLEWNG
;
A
#
# COMPACT_ATOMS: atom_id res chain seq x y z
N MET A 1 0.02 -4.52 25.21
CA MET A 1 0.07 -4.12 23.79
C MET A 1 0.14 -2.62 23.77
N ASP A 2 1.23 -2.08 23.24
CA ASP A 2 1.51 -0.65 23.22
C ASP A 2 0.61 0.07 22.21
N ALA A 3 0.22 1.32 22.51
CA ALA A 3 -0.63 2.12 21.63
C ALA A 3 -0.06 2.21 20.20
N ARG A 4 1.27 2.42 20.07
CA ARG A 4 1.98 2.38 18.78
C ARG A 4 1.79 1.09 17.98
N THR A 5 1.75 -0.06 18.65
CA THR A 5 1.54 -1.35 17.99
C THR A 5 0.10 -1.50 17.52
N GLN A 6 -0.87 -0.96 18.28
CA GLN A 6 -2.26 -0.95 17.88
C GLN A 6 -2.51 0.01 16.71
N ASP A 7 -1.90 1.19 16.75
CA ASP A 7 -1.99 2.17 15.67
C ASP A 7 -1.36 1.63 14.38
N TYR A 8 -0.16 1.02 14.46
CA TYR A 8 0.47 0.40 13.30
C TYR A 8 -0.38 -0.73 12.69
N ARG A 9 -1.08 -1.52 13.51
CA ARG A 9 -2.01 -2.55 13.01
C ARG A 9 -3.23 -1.94 12.32
N ARG A 10 -3.76 -0.83 12.82
CA ARG A 10 -4.86 -0.10 12.17
C ARG A 10 -4.42 0.45 10.82
N LEU A 11 -3.22 1.05 10.76
CA LEU A 11 -2.62 1.52 9.50
C LEU A 11 -2.46 0.38 8.52
N ARG A 12 -1.86 -0.75 8.95
CA ARG A 12 -1.66 -1.92 8.09
C ARG A 12 -2.98 -2.42 7.51
N ARG A 13 -4.04 -2.49 8.33
CA ARG A 13 -5.37 -2.89 7.87
C ARG A 13 -5.94 -1.94 6.82
N ALA A 14 -5.84 -0.63 7.03
CA ALA A 14 -6.31 0.36 6.06
C ALA A 14 -5.54 0.26 4.72
N VAL A 15 -4.24 0.02 4.79
CA VAL A 15 -3.39 -0.23 3.61
C VAL A 15 -3.81 -1.53 2.91
N THR A 16 -4.07 -2.62 3.65
CA THR A 16 -4.57 -3.88 3.10
C THR A 16 -5.89 -3.69 2.35
N GLU A 17 -6.87 -3.02 2.97
CA GLU A 17 -8.18 -2.75 2.35
C GLU A 17 -8.02 -1.91 1.07
N CYS A 18 -7.11 -0.91 1.10
CA CYS A 18 -6.80 -0.10 -0.07
C CYS A 18 -6.14 -0.90 -1.20
N VAL A 19 -5.12 -1.71 -0.91
CA VAL A 19 -4.40 -2.49 -1.94
C VAL A 19 -5.32 -3.55 -2.54
N ASN A 20 -6.12 -4.23 -1.71
CA ASN A 20 -7.06 -5.24 -2.17
C ASN A 20 -8.17 -4.65 -3.07
N ALA A 21 -8.65 -3.44 -2.79
CA ALA A 21 -9.64 -2.78 -3.64
C ALA A 21 -9.12 -2.50 -5.06
N HIS A 22 -7.80 -2.38 -5.24
CA HIS A 22 -7.17 -2.17 -6.55
C HIS A 22 -6.80 -3.47 -7.26
N ASP A 23 -6.83 -4.62 -6.56
CA ASP A 23 -6.52 -5.97 -7.05
C ASP A 23 -5.36 -6.01 -8.05
N LEU A 24 -4.18 -5.50 -7.66
CA LEU A 24 -3.10 -5.14 -8.59
C LEU A 24 -2.69 -6.22 -9.60
N LEU A 25 -2.85 -7.50 -9.25
CA LEU A 25 -2.56 -8.63 -10.14
C LEU A 25 -3.83 -9.25 -10.78
N GLY A 26 -5.04 -8.91 -10.34
CA GLY A 26 -6.27 -9.50 -10.86
C GLY A 26 -6.52 -10.92 -10.33
N VAL A 27 -6.00 -11.23 -9.14
CA VAL A 27 -5.88 -12.61 -8.62
C VAL A 27 -6.58 -12.83 -7.29
N LEU A 28 -7.25 -11.82 -6.73
CA LEU A 28 -7.83 -11.91 -5.39
C LEU A 28 -8.90 -13.00 -5.22
N ASP A 29 -9.53 -13.47 -6.30
CA ASP A 29 -10.53 -14.55 -6.22
C ASP A 29 -9.92 -15.93 -5.88
N ASP A 30 -8.63 -16.16 -6.17
CA ASP A 30 -7.93 -17.43 -5.91
C ASP A 30 -6.62 -17.27 -5.10
N ALA A 31 -6.30 -16.04 -4.68
CA ALA A 31 -5.06 -15.76 -3.97
C ALA A 31 -5.13 -16.12 -2.46
N PRO A 32 -4.02 -16.62 -1.88
CA PRO A 32 -3.84 -16.65 -0.44
C PRO A 32 -4.16 -15.28 0.20
N PRO A 33 -4.79 -15.26 1.39
CA PRO A 33 -5.14 -14.01 2.07
C PRO A 33 -3.91 -13.15 2.45
N ASP A 34 -2.70 -13.71 2.36
CA ASP A 34 -1.41 -13.08 2.61
C ASP A 34 -0.60 -12.77 1.33
N GLU A 35 -1.18 -12.93 0.12
CA GLU A 35 -0.47 -12.75 -1.16
C GLU A 35 0.19 -11.37 -1.30
N TYR A 36 -0.43 -10.32 -0.75
CA TYR A 36 0.08 -8.94 -0.78
C TYR A 36 0.78 -8.47 0.51
N ASP A 37 1.01 -9.37 1.47
CA ASP A 37 1.59 -9.01 2.77
C ASP A 37 2.94 -8.25 2.68
N PRO A 38 3.86 -8.60 1.76
CA PRO A 38 5.13 -7.89 1.62
C PRO A 38 4.99 -6.45 1.11
N GLU A 39 4.13 -6.21 0.12
CA GLU A 39 3.85 -4.88 -0.44
C GLU A 39 3.09 -4.02 0.56
N ILE A 40 2.08 -4.61 1.22
CA ILE A 40 1.29 -3.98 2.28
C ILE A 40 2.22 -3.51 3.41
N GLU A 41 3.15 -4.35 3.85
CA GLU A 41 4.12 -3.99 4.88
C GLU A 41 5.06 -2.86 4.42
N ASP A 42 5.54 -2.88 3.17
CA ASP A 42 6.35 -1.78 2.62
C ASP A 42 5.57 -0.46 2.58
N PHE A 43 4.34 -0.44 2.08
CA PHE A 43 3.48 0.74 2.09
C PHE A 43 3.20 1.25 3.51
N THR A 44 2.87 0.34 4.43
CA THR A 44 2.62 0.65 5.83
C THR A 44 3.85 1.32 6.47
N ARG A 45 5.05 0.80 6.21
CA ARG A 45 6.31 1.39 6.70
C ARG A 45 6.58 2.76 6.11
N LEU A 46 6.33 2.96 4.82
CA LEU A 46 6.53 4.25 4.15
C LEU A 46 5.60 5.31 4.73
N ILE A 47 4.32 4.98 4.90
CA ILE A 47 3.33 5.88 5.51
C ILE A 47 3.69 6.19 6.96
N ALA A 48 4.05 5.17 7.76
CA ALA A 48 4.45 5.35 9.16
C ALA A 48 5.71 6.23 9.33
N LYS A 49 6.59 6.28 8.32
CA LYS A 49 7.76 7.17 8.27
C LYS A 49 7.44 8.57 7.76
N GLY A 50 6.20 8.83 7.34
CA GLY A 50 5.79 10.09 6.73
C GLY A 50 6.28 10.29 5.29
N GLN A 51 6.71 9.23 4.60
CA GLN A 51 7.12 9.33 3.20
C GLN A 51 5.89 9.62 2.32
N PRO A 52 5.87 10.72 1.54
CA PRO A 52 4.74 11.04 0.68
C PRO A 52 4.43 9.91 -0.31
N MET A 53 3.18 9.45 -0.34
CA MET A 53 2.76 8.41 -1.27
C MET A 53 2.46 8.98 -2.67
N THR A 54 3.52 9.21 -3.45
CA THR A 54 3.42 9.64 -4.84
C THR A 54 3.33 8.45 -5.80
N PRO A 55 2.84 8.65 -7.05
CA PRO A 55 2.79 7.59 -8.06
C PRO A 55 4.15 6.91 -8.31
N GLU A 56 5.25 7.66 -8.21
CA GLU A 56 6.61 7.14 -8.40
C GLU A 56 7.04 6.23 -7.23
N VAL A 57 6.67 6.59 -6.00
CA VAL A 57 6.94 5.75 -4.83
C VAL A 57 6.16 4.44 -4.94
N VAL A 58 4.89 4.51 -5.32
CA VAL A 58 4.05 3.31 -5.51
C VAL A 58 4.57 2.45 -6.67
N ALA A 59 4.92 3.05 -7.81
CA ALA A 59 5.55 2.32 -8.91
C ALA A 59 6.86 1.65 -8.49
N GLY A 60 7.65 2.29 -7.62
CA GLY A 60 8.88 1.71 -7.06
C GLY A 60 8.63 0.48 -6.20
N VAL A 61 7.62 0.51 -5.33
CA VAL A 61 7.22 -0.65 -4.51
C VAL A 61 6.68 -1.76 -5.39
N CYS A 62 5.78 -1.45 -6.33
CA CYS A 62 5.24 -2.44 -7.26
C CYS A 62 6.33 -3.06 -8.15
N HIS A 63 7.29 -2.28 -8.64
CA HIS A 63 8.43 -2.81 -9.39
C HIS A 63 9.30 -3.74 -8.53
N LYS A 64 9.53 -3.40 -7.25
CA LYS A 64 10.33 -4.23 -6.34
C LYS A 64 9.73 -5.62 -6.17
N TRP A 65 8.41 -5.73 -6.08
CA TRP A 65 7.74 -6.99 -5.76
C TRP A 65 7.19 -7.74 -6.97
N PHE A 66 6.64 -7.04 -7.96
CA PHE A 66 6.04 -7.64 -9.16
C PHE A 66 6.95 -7.59 -10.39
N GLY A 67 8.08 -6.90 -10.34
CA GLY A 67 8.95 -6.70 -11.49
C GLY A 67 8.36 -5.80 -12.58
N ASP A 68 7.22 -5.13 -12.32
CA ASP A 68 6.52 -4.24 -13.27
C ASP A 68 7.34 -2.97 -13.58
N SER A 69 6.86 -2.10 -14.45
CA SER A 69 7.52 -0.85 -14.79
C SER A 69 7.68 0.07 -13.59
N LYS A 70 8.87 0.68 -13.46
CA LYS A 70 9.11 1.82 -12.53
C LYS A 70 8.34 3.09 -12.93
N LYS A 71 7.68 3.09 -14.09
CA LYS A 71 6.89 4.23 -14.56
C LYS A 71 5.46 4.11 -14.03
N PRO A 72 4.90 5.19 -13.45
CA PRO A 72 3.51 5.20 -13.04
C PRO A 72 2.58 4.92 -14.22
N THR A 73 1.75 3.89 -14.09
CA THR A 73 0.59 3.65 -14.95
C THR A 73 -0.64 4.34 -14.35
N PRO A 74 -1.74 4.53 -15.12
CA PRO A 74 -2.99 5.07 -14.57
C PRO A 74 -3.50 4.31 -13.34
N ARG A 75 -3.31 2.98 -13.32
CA ARG A 75 -3.64 2.12 -12.17
C ARG A 75 -2.78 2.45 -10.94
N ILE A 76 -1.46 2.58 -11.14
CA ILE A 76 -0.53 2.97 -10.07
C ILE A 76 -0.83 4.39 -9.57
N THR A 77 -1.20 5.32 -10.45
CA THR A 77 -1.63 6.67 -10.05
C THR A 77 -2.90 6.63 -9.21
N ALA A 78 -3.88 5.79 -9.56
CA ALA A 78 -5.10 5.63 -8.78
C ALA A 78 -4.79 5.06 -7.38
N LEU A 79 -3.98 4.00 -7.30
CA LEU A 79 -3.53 3.44 -6.02
C LEU A 79 -2.78 4.46 -5.17
N ALA A 80 -1.88 5.24 -5.77
CA ALA A 80 -1.16 6.28 -5.05
C ALA A 80 -2.08 7.34 -4.45
N ASN A 81 -3.14 7.73 -5.16
CA ASN A 81 -4.12 8.69 -4.64
C ASN A 81 -4.87 8.14 -3.42
N ASP A 82 -5.25 6.86 -3.44
CA ASP A 82 -5.96 6.25 -2.32
C ASP A 82 -5.04 5.98 -1.12
N LEU A 83 -3.81 5.50 -1.34
CA LEU A 83 -2.80 5.39 -0.28
C LEU A 83 -2.45 6.75 0.34
N ARG A 84 -2.48 7.81 -0.46
CA ARG A 84 -2.29 9.19 0.03
C ARG A 84 -3.42 9.63 0.94
N ARG A 85 -4.67 9.22 0.69
CA ARG A 85 -5.80 9.48 1.61
C ARG A 85 -5.58 8.78 2.94
N VAL A 86 -5.21 7.49 2.92
CA VAL A 86 -4.85 6.73 4.13
C VAL A 86 -3.73 7.43 4.91
N GLN A 87 -2.71 7.94 4.22
CA GLN A 87 -1.62 8.70 4.84
C GLN A 87 -2.09 10.00 5.50
N LEU A 88 -3.00 10.74 4.87
CA LEU A 88 -3.52 11.99 5.42
C LEU A 88 -4.38 11.73 6.68
N GLU A 89 -5.18 10.66 6.67
CA GLU A 89 -5.97 10.21 7.82
C GLU A 89 -5.09 9.69 8.97
N TRP A 90 -3.93 9.11 8.66
CA TRP A 90 -2.96 8.66 9.65
C TRP A 90 -2.19 9.80 10.33
N ASN A 91 -1.89 10.86 9.58
CA ASN A 91 -1.09 12.00 10.04
C ASN A 91 -1.93 13.15 10.65
N GLY A 92 -3.25 13.12 10.50
CA GLY A 92 -4.19 14.11 11.05
C GLY A 92 -4.67 13.74 12.44
#